data_AF-A0A536V475-F1
#
_entry.id   AF-A0A536V475-F1
#
_cell.length_a   1.000
_cell.length_b   1.000
_cell.length_c   1.000
_cell.angle_alpha   90.00
_cell.angle_beta   90.00
_cell.angle_gamma   90.00
#
_symmetry.space_group_name_H-M   'P 1'
#
loop_
_entity.id
_entity.type
_entity.pdbx_description
1 polymer ?
#
loop_
_entity_poly.entity_id
_entity_poly.type
_entity_poly.pdbx_seq_one_letter_code
_entity_poly.pdbx_strand_id
1 'polypeptide(L)'
;MLATLPLPLKTFGLLALSNVFMTFAWYGHLKNLSNRAWWIAALLSWGIALFEYLLQVPANRIGYAGGFTLAQLKIAQEAITLAVFVPFAVVVMQQPLKLDYLWAGLCLIG
;
A
#
# COMPACT_ATOMS: atom_id res chain seq x y z
N MET A 1 -21.65 7.15 10.87
CA MET A 1 -20.47 6.54 11.54
C MET A 1 -19.14 6.93 10.92
N LEU A 2 -18.96 6.97 9.60
CA LEU A 2 -17.68 7.44 9.01
C LEU A 2 -17.42 8.95 9.20
N ALA A 3 -18.45 9.79 9.34
CA ALA A 3 -18.27 11.25 9.48
C ALA A 3 -17.45 11.66 10.72
N THR A 4 -17.47 10.88 11.80
CA THR A 4 -16.92 11.25 13.11
C THR A 4 -15.47 10.83 13.35
N LEU A 5 -14.84 10.07 12.45
CA LEU A 5 -13.44 9.67 12.64
C LEU A 5 -12.48 10.87 12.46
N PRO A 6 -11.38 10.95 13.25
CA PRO A 6 -10.34 11.96 13.06
C PRO A 6 -9.79 11.93 11.62
N LEU A 7 -9.54 13.11 11.04
CA LEU A 7 -9.04 13.25 9.65
C LEU A 7 -7.75 12.45 9.38
N PRO A 8 -6.76 12.40 10.29
CA PRO A 8 -5.57 11.58 10.09
C PRO A 8 -5.89 10.09 9.99
N LEU A 9 -6.78 9.59 10.86
CA LEU A 9 -7.15 8.18 10.88
C LEU A 9 -7.88 7.75 9.60
N LYS A 10 -8.75 8.61 9.07
CA LYS A 10 -9.39 8.38 7.76
C LYS A 10 -8.37 8.31 6.63
N THR A 11 -7.44 9.27 6.61
CA THR A 11 -6.41 9.36 5.57
C THR A 11 -5.52 8.12 5.61
N PHE A 12 -4.83 7.86 6.72
CA PHE A 12 -3.89 6.74 6.82
C PHE A 12 -4.57 5.37 6.72
N GLY A 13 -5.81 5.23 7.21
CA GLY A 13 -6.59 4.01 7.04
C GLY A 13 -6.89 3.71 5.56
N LEU A 14 -7.33 4.70 4.79
CA LEU A 14 -7.55 4.53 3.35
C LEU A 14 -6.25 4.28 2.58
N LEU A 15 -5.18 5.00 2.93
CA LEU A 15 -3.84 4.80 2.36
C LEU A 15 -3.35 3.36 2.62
N ALA A 16 -3.53 2.82 3.82
CA ALA A 16 -3.16 1.45 4.18
C ALA A 16 -3.98 0.41 3.42
N LEU A 17 -5.30 0.58 3.34
CA LEU A 17 -6.17 -0.31 2.56
C LEU A 17 -5.81 -0.27 1.08
N SER A 18 -5.54 0.91 0.52
CA SER A 18 -5.06 1.07 -0.85
C SER A 18 -3.77 0.26 -1.07
N ASN A 19 -2.82 0.38 -0.14
CA ASN A 19 -1.53 -0.28 -0.25
C ASN A 19 -1.61 -1.82 -0.21
N VAL A 20 -2.65 -2.38 0.44
CA VAL A 20 -2.92 -3.83 0.34
C VAL A 20 -3.23 -4.22 -1.10
N PHE A 21 -4.16 -3.52 -1.77
CA PHE A 21 -4.47 -3.77 -3.18
C PHE A 21 -3.25 -3.57 -4.07
N MET A 22 -2.48 -2.51 -3.84
CA MET A 22 -1.21 -2.24 -4.55
C MET A 22 -0.23 -3.41 -4.45
N THR A 23 0.00 -3.90 -3.23
CA THR A 23 0.91 -5.02 -2.95
C THR A 23 0.48 -6.30 -3.69
N PHE A 24 -0.82 -6.61 -3.69
CA PHE A 24 -1.34 -7.76 -4.43
C PHE A 24 -1.26 -7.57 -5.95
N ALA A 25 -1.53 -6.36 -6.45
CA ALA A 25 -1.43 -6.04 -7.87
C ALA A 25 0.02 -6.22 -8.38
N TRP A 26 1.02 -5.79 -7.61
CA TRP A 26 2.42 -5.85 -8.01
C TRP A 26 3.05 -7.23 -7.83
N TYR A 27 2.73 -7.93 -6.74
CA TYR A 27 3.46 -9.15 -6.39
C TYR A 27 2.60 -10.40 -6.37
N GLY A 28 1.29 -10.30 -6.15
CA GLY A 28 0.41 -11.47 -6.00
C GLY A 28 0.46 -12.43 -7.20
N HIS A 29 0.64 -11.90 -8.41
CA HIS A 29 0.75 -12.69 -9.63
C HIS A 29 2.02 -13.57 -9.67
N LEU A 30 3.09 -13.21 -8.95
CA LEU A 30 4.33 -14.01 -8.91
C LEU A 30 4.10 -15.38 -8.24
N LYS A 31 3.17 -15.45 -7.29
CA LYS A 31 2.84 -16.72 -6.62
C LYS A 31 1.89 -17.59 -7.43
N ASN A 32 0.84 -16.99 -8.00
CA ASN A 32 -0.30 -17.73 -8.55
C ASN A 32 -0.34 -17.80 -10.09
N LEU A 33 0.42 -16.95 -10.78
CA LEU A 33 0.34 -16.76 -12.24
C LEU A 33 1.72 -16.83 -12.91
N SER A 34 2.75 -17.33 -12.22
CA SER A 34 4.13 -17.44 -12.74
C SER A 34 4.24 -18.24 -14.04
N ASN A 35 3.38 -19.24 -14.24
CA ASN A 35 3.34 -20.08 -15.45
C ASN A 35 2.38 -19.56 -16.54
N ARG A 36 1.76 -18.38 -16.34
CA ARG A 36 0.87 -17.76 -17.34
C ARG A 36 1.63 -16.70 -18.14
N ALA A 37 1.12 -16.38 -19.33
CA ALA A 37 1.68 -15.31 -20.13
C ALA A 37 1.62 -13.97 -19.38
N TRP A 38 2.67 -13.16 -19.49
CA TRP A 38 2.85 -11.92 -18.74
C TRP A 38 1.68 -10.94 -18.89
N TRP A 39 1.04 -10.90 -20.07
CA TRP A 39 -0.08 -10.00 -20.35
C TRP A 39 -1.34 -10.36 -19.55
N ILE A 40 -1.54 -11.63 -19.19
CA ILE A 40 -2.65 -12.07 -18.33
C ILE A 40 -2.46 -11.53 -16.92
N ALA A 41 -1.23 -11.65 -16.40
CA ALA A 41 -0.87 -11.08 -15.11
C ALA A 41 -1.08 -9.56 -15.12
N ALA A 42 -0.62 -8.86 -16.17
CA ALA A 42 -0.78 -7.42 -16.30
C ALA A 42 -2.25 -6.98 -16.27
N LEU A 43 -3.14 -7.64 -17.04
CA LEU A 43 -4.57 -7.29 -17.06
C LEU A 43 -5.27 -7.51 -15.71
N LEU A 44 -4.96 -8.62 -15.03
CA LEU A 44 -5.52 -8.88 -13.70
C LEU A 44 -4.97 -7.88 -12.67
N SER A 45 -3.68 -7.57 -12.72
CA SER A 45 -3.04 -6.57 -11.86
C SER A 45 -3.66 -5.18 -12.05
N TRP A 46 -3.98 -4.77 -13.29
CA TRP A 46 -4.70 -3.53 -13.56
C TRP A 46 -6.11 -3.53 -12.97
N GLY A 47 -6.82 -4.67 -13.05
CA GLY A 47 -8.12 -4.82 -12.40
C GLY A 47 -8.05 -4.60 -10.88
N ILE A 48 -6.99 -5.09 -10.23
CA ILE A 48 -6.75 -4.87 -8.80
C ILE A 48 -6.34 -3.42 -8.51
N ALA A 49 -5.45 -2.85 -9.34
CA ALA A 49 -4.98 -1.48 -9.20
C ALA A 49 -6.12 -0.44 -9.31
N LEU A 50 -7.21 -0.75 -10.01
CA LEU A 50 -8.39 0.11 -9.99
C LEU A 50 -8.92 0.34 -8.57
N PHE A 51 -9.00 -0.70 -7.73
CA PHE A 51 -9.49 -0.60 -6.35
C PHE A 51 -8.52 0.17 -5.44
N GLU A 52 -7.20 0.03 -5.68
CA GLU A 52 -6.17 0.87 -5.07
C GLU A 52 -6.48 2.35 -5.35
N TYR A 53 -6.63 2.74 -6.62
CA TYR A 53 -6.90 4.14 -6.98
C TYR A 53 -8.19 4.69 -6.38
N LEU A 54 -9.24 3.88 -6.29
CA LEU A 54 -10.52 4.28 -5.67
C LEU A 54 -10.37 4.66 -4.19
N LEU A 55 -9.35 4.16 -3.50
CA LEU A 55 -9.05 4.48 -2.10
C LEU A 55 -7.94 5.53 -1.97
N GLN A 56 -6.89 5.41 -2.78
CA GLN A 56 -5.72 6.30 -2.77
C GLN A 56 -6.09 7.76 -3.05
N VAL A 57 -6.91 7.98 -4.09
CA VAL A 57 -7.30 9.33 -4.52
C VAL A 57 -8.08 10.08 -3.44
N PRO A 58 -9.18 9.54 -2.86
CA PRO A 58 -9.88 10.23 -1.78
C PRO A 58 -9.03 10.38 -0.52
N ALA A 59 -8.17 9.41 -0.20
CA ALA A 59 -7.28 9.50 0.95
C ALA A 59 -6.35 10.72 0.86
N ASN A 60 -5.66 10.87 -0.28
CA ASN A 60 -4.75 12.00 -0.50
C ASN A 60 -5.51 13.34 -0.51
N ARG A 61 -6.72 13.39 -1.07
CA ARG A 61 -7.54 14.61 -1.06
C ARG A 61 -7.97 14.99 0.36
N ILE A 62 -8.41 14.02 1.17
CA ILE A 62 -8.80 14.25 2.57
C ILE A 62 -7.59 14.71 3.39
N GLY A 63 -6.44 14.04 3.22
CA GLY A 63 -5.20 14.42 3.91
C GLY A 63 -4.73 15.82 3.54
N TYR A 64 -4.69 16.14 2.25
CA TYR A 64 -4.27 17.46 1.79
C TYR A 64 -5.21 18.58 2.27
N ALA A 65 -6.52 18.35 2.22
CA ALA A 65 -7.51 19.27 2.78
C ALA A 65 -7.43 19.40 4.32
N GLY A 66 -6.95 18.36 5.00
CA GLY A 66 -6.70 18.35 6.44
C GLY A 66 -5.41 19.02 6.89
N GLY A 67 -4.64 19.62 5.96
CA GLY A 67 -3.42 20.37 6.25
C GLY A 67 -2.11 19.60 6.11
N PHE A 68 -2.14 18.34 5.65
CA PHE A 68 -0.91 17.61 5.33
C PHE A 68 -0.29 18.15 4.03
N THR A 69 1.03 18.30 4.02
CA THR A 69 1.76 18.64 2.79
C THR A 69 1.86 17.44 1.86
N LEU A 70 2.09 17.69 0.57
CA LEU A 70 2.33 16.64 -0.41
C LEU A 70 3.49 15.71 0.01
N ALA A 71 4.56 16.31 0.55
CA ALA A 71 5.73 15.57 1.03
C ALA A 71 5.37 14.65 2.20
N GLN A 72 4.61 15.15 3.18
CA GLN A 72 4.14 14.33 4.31
C GLN A 72 3.27 13.16 3.86
N LEU A 73 2.35 13.38 2.91
CA LEU A 73 1.52 12.31 2.36
C LEU A 73 2.37 11.25 1.63
N LYS A 74 3.39 11.67 0.89
CA LYS A 74 4.29 10.75 0.19
C LYS A 74 5.15 9.94 1.15
N ILE A 75 5.76 10.57 2.15
CA ILE A 75 6.57 9.87 3.16
C ILE A 75 5.70 8.88 3.95
N ALA A 76 4.50 9.29 4.36
CA ALA A 76 3.56 8.40 5.02
C ALA A 76 3.17 7.22 4.14
N GLN A 77 2.99 7.44 2.82
CA GLN A 77 2.75 6.37 1.86
C GLN A 77 3.91 5.37 1.83
N GLU A 78 5.18 5.80 1.77
CA GLU A 78 6.32 4.87 1.79
C GLU A 78 6.40 4.07 3.09
N ALA A 79 6.17 4.72 4.24
CA ALA A 79 6.11 4.04 5.53
C ALA A 79 4.99 2.98 5.57
N ILE A 80 3.80 3.33 5.06
CA ILE A 80 2.66 2.41 4.94
C ILE A 80 2.97 1.28 3.96
N THR A 81 3.60 1.57 2.82
CA THR A 81 3.99 0.58 1.82
C THR A 81 4.88 -0.48 2.45
N LEU A 82 5.92 -0.06 3.18
CA LEU A 82 6.81 -1.01 3.85
C LEU A 82 6.07 -1.79 4.95
N ALA A 83 5.24 -1.12 5.75
CA ALA A 83 4.46 -1.73 6.83
C ALA A 83 3.46 -2.79 6.32
N VAL A 84 2.88 -2.60 5.12
CA VAL A 84 1.97 -3.56 4.48
C VAL A 84 2.74 -4.66 3.74
N PHE A 85 3.84 -4.29 3.09
CA PHE A 85 4.66 -5.22 2.32
C PHE A 85 5.33 -6.28 3.19
N VAL A 86 5.84 -5.94 4.36
CA VAL A 86 6.56 -6.91 5.23
C VAL A 86 5.67 -8.09 5.65
N PRO A 87 4.45 -7.90 6.19
CA PRO A 87 3.51 -8.99 6.46
C PRO A 87 3.16 -9.79 5.20
N PHE A 88 2.97 -9.13 4.06
CA PHE A 88 2.71 -9.81 2.79
C PHE A 88 3.89 -10.71 2.38
N ALA A 89 5.12 -10.22 2.46
CA ALA A 89 6.33 -10.97 2.12
C ALA A 89 6.48 -12.22 3.01
N VAL A 90 6.23 -12.09 4.32
CA VAL A 90 6.36 -13.20 5.28
C VAL A 90 5.21 -14.20 5.13
N VAL A 91 3.95 -13.73 5.13
CA VAL A 91 2.78 -14.62 5.20
C VAL A 91 2.38 -15.12 3.81
N VAL A 92 2.34 -14.25 2.80
CA VAL A 92 1.88 -14.64 1.46
C VAL A 92 3.03 -15.24 0.66
N MET A 93 4.20 -14.61 0.66
CA MET A 93 5.34 -15.06 -0.15
C MET A 93 6.29 -16.03 0.58
N GLN A 94 6.06 -16.28 1.88
CA GLN A 94 6.89 -17.18 2.69
C GLN A 94 8.39 -16.82 2.63
N GLN A 95 8.69 -15.52 2.53
CA GLN A 95 10.05 -15.02 2.54
C GLN A 95 10.51 -14.75 3.98
N PRO A 96 11.77 -15.03 4.34
CA PRO A 96 12.29 -14.76 5.67
C PRO A 96 12.33 -13.25 5.93
N LEU A 97 12.01 -12.85 7.17
CA LEU A 97 12.13 -11.46 7.60
C LEU A 97 13.61 -11.10 7.72
N LYS A 98 14.05 -10.12 6.94
CA LYS A 98 15.42 -9.60 6.96
C LYS A 98 15.50 -8.34 7.81
N LEU A 99 16.66 -8.13 8.46
CA LEU A 99 16.93 -6.92 9.24
C LEU A 99 16.85 -5.65 8.39
N ASP A 100 17.11 -5.75 7.08
CA ASP A 100 17.02 -4.65 6.14
C ASP A 100 15.62 -4.00 6.12
N TYR A 101 14.56 -4.78 6.35
CA TYR A 101 13.20 -4.23 6.46
C TYR A 101 13.03 -3.35 7.71
N LEU A 102 13.67 -3.72 8.81
CA LEU A 102 13.64 -2.93 10.04
C LEU A 102 14.45 -1.65 9.90
N TRP A 103 15.64 -1.74 9.28
CA TRP A 103 16.45 -0.56 8.99
C TRP A 103 15.74 0.42 8.05
N ALA A 104 15.14 -0.08 6.98
CA ALA A 104 14.34 0.74 6.07
C ALA A 104 13.16 1.42 6.80
N GLY A 105 12.47 0.69 7.69
CA GLY A 105 11.38 1.24 8.49
C GLY A 105 11.83 2.37 9.42
N LEU A 106 12.96 2.20 10.09
CA LEU A 106 13.53 3.24 10.95
C LEU A 106 13.92 4.49 10.15
N CYS A 107 14.49 4.33 8.96
CA CYS A 107 14.85 5.45 8.09
C CYS A 107 13.64 6.23 7.54
N LEU A 108 12.46 5.61 7.44
CA LEU A 108 11.25 6.25 6.92
C LEU A 108 10.46 7.03 7.99
N ILE A 109 10.74 6.80 9.28
CA ILE A 109 10.04 7.43 10.42
C ILE A 109 10.88 8.55 11.06
N GLY A 110 12.19 8.61 10.76
CA GLY A 110 13.16 9.58 11.29
C GLY A 110 13.21 10.92 10.57
#